data_AF-A0A1Q2CSF6-F1
#
_entry.id   AF-A0A1Q2CSF6-F1
#
_cell.length_a   1.000
_cell.length_b   1.000
_cell.length_c   1.000
_cell.angle_alpha   90.00
_cell.angle_beta   90.00
_cell.angle_gamma   90.00
#
_symmetry.space_group_name_H-M   'P 1'
#
loop_
_entity.id
_entity.type
_entity.pdbx_description
1 polymer ?
#
loop_
_entity_poly.entity_id
_entity_poly.type
_entity_poly.pdbx_seq_one_letter_code
_entity_poly.pdbx_strand_id
1 'polypeptide(L)'
;MSKLGIFVKTAGGVIATSVALLTALRENPQIGEGIDSAIDKLKSATNSENPKLRFDAKIGAIEAAATAVEETFPDAIEPEGWRRQAKALRMRGELAWNANRGKTRRKAMKALNTETGEVLAGVNNRLIELQSELPKRSIDAD
;
A
#
# COMPACT_ATOMS: atom_id res chain seq x y z
N MET A 1 -25.09 12.46 -3.23
CA MET A 1 -24.61 11.37 -2.35
C MET A 1 -23.11 11.22 -2.56
N SER A 2 -22.31 11.66 -1.59
CA SER A 2 -20.85 11.72 -1.67
C SER A 2 -20.22 10.32 -1.76
N LYS A 3 -19.39 10.11 -2.78
CA LYS A 3 -18.80 8.83 -3.22
C LYS A 3 -17.58 8.33 -2.41
N LEU A 4 -17.39 8.76 -1.16
CA LEU A 4 -16.13 8.51 -0.43
C LEU A 4 -16.23 7.58 0.78
N GLY A 5 -17.28 6.76 0.85
CA GLY A 5 -17.50 5.84 1.97
C GLY A 5 -17.17 4.38 1.64
N ILE A 6 -15.89 4.01 1.49
CA ILE A 6 -15.51 2.59 1.44
C ILE A 6 -14.26 2.34 2.30
N PHE A 7 -14.47 2.16 3.60
CA PHE A 7 -13.48 1.55 4.49
C PHE A 7 -14.03 0.22 5.01
N VAL A 8 -13.60 -0.89 4.40
CA VAL A 8 -13.94 -2.23 4.88
C VAL A 8 -12.91 -2.60 5.94
N LYS A 9 -13.36 -2.81 7.17
CA LYS A 9 -12.55 -3.08 8.37
C LYS A 9 -12.41 -4.59 8.59
N THR A 10 -11.65 -5.28 7.76
CA THR A 10 -11.24 -6.70 7.98
C THR A 10 -9.81 -6.91 7.48
N ALA A 11 -9.16 -8.04 7.70
CA ALA A 11 -7.78 -8.25 7.19
C ALA A 11 -7.69 -8.24 5.64
N GLY A 12 -8.81 -8.40 4.92
CA GLY A 12 -8.95 -8.07 3.48
C GLY A 12 -9.21 -6.58 3.21
N GLY A 13 -9.51 -5.83 4.26
CA GLY A 13 -9.75 -4.40 4.33
C GLY A 13 -8.51 -3.54 4.13
N VAL A 14 -7.34 -3.93 4.63
CA VAL A 14 -6.09 -3.17 4.38
C VAL A 14 -5.85 -3.04 2.88
N ILE A 15 -6.16 -4.08 2.11
CA ILE A 15 -5.93 -4.12 0.66
C ILE A 15 -7.04 -3.40 -0.08
N ALA A 16 -8.31 -3.58 0.31
CA ALA A 16 -9.41 -2.80 -0.24
C ALA A 16 -9.24 -1.29 0.01
N THR A 17 -8.75 -0.92 1.20
CA THR A 17 -8.42 0.44 1.59
C THR A 17 -7.21 0.98 0.82
N SER A 18 -6.13 0.21 0.67
CA SER A 18 -5.00 0.61 -0.19
C SER A 18 -5.43 0.80 -1.64
N VAL A 19 -6.25 -0.10 -2.19
CA VAL A 19 -6.78 0.03 -3.56
C VAL A 19 -7.68 1.25 -3.67
N ALA A 20 -8.59 1.48 -2.72
CA ALA A 20 -9.48 2.63 -2.71
C ALA A 20 -8.72 3.96 -2.59
N LEU A 21 -7.70 4.03 -1.74
CA LEU A 21 -6.85 5.21 -1.57
C LEU A 21 -6.00 5.46 -2.82
N LEU A 22 -5.37 4.43 -3.37
CA LEU A 22 -4.66 4.53 -4.65
C LEU A 22 -5.62 4.98 -5.76
N THR A 23 -6.85 4.46 -5.80
CA THR A 23 -7.89 4.87 -6.76
C THR A 23 -8.34 6.31 -6.54
N ALA A 24 -8.39 6.80 -5.29
CA ALA A 24 -8.69 8.19 -4.99
C ALA A 24 -7.55 9.13 -5.43
N LEU A 25 -6.30 8.70 -5.28
CA LEU A 25 -5.13 9.42 -5.78
C LEU A 25 -5.04 9.39 -7.32
N ARG A 26 -5.57 8.35 -7.97
CA ARG A 26 -5.72 8.22 -9.44
C ARG A 26 -6.62 9.29 -10.05
N GLU A 27 -7.57 9.85 -9.29
CA GLU A 27 -8.39 10.98 -9.78
C GLU A 27 -7.55 12.25 -10.03
N ASN A 28 -6.27 12.26 -9.64
CA ASN A 28 -5.27 13.23 -10.06
C ASN A 28 -4.62 12.80 -11.40
N PRO A 29 -4.85 13.51 -12.52
CA PRO A 29 -4.50 13.07 -13.88
C PRO A 29 -3.00 12.90 -14.17
N GLN A 30 -2.11 13.28 -13.25
CA GLN A 30 -0.65 13.11 -13.39
C GLN A 30 -0.11 11.76 -12.88
N ILE A 31 -0.91 10.95 -12.17
CA ILE A 31 -0.41 9.80 -11.36
C ILE A 31 -0.95 8.43 -11.88
N GLY A 32 -1.81 8.43 -12.89
CA GLY A 32 -2.68 7.28 -13.22
C GLY A 32 -2.00 5.94 -13.55
N GLU A 33 -0.93 5.92 -14.35
CA GLU A 33 -0.36 4.67 -14.88
C GLU A 33 0.41 3.84 -13.84
N GLY A 34 1.19 4.49 -12.97
CA GLY A 34 1.95 3.81 -11.91
C GLY A 34 1.04 3.21 -10.84
N ILE A 35 -0.06 3.89 -10.55
CA ILE A 35 -1.09 3.47 -9.60
C ILE A 35 -1.86 2.25 -10.11
N ASP A 36 -2.29 2.24 -11.38
CA ASP A 36 -3.10 1.14 -11.93
C ASP A 36 -2.31 -0.18 -11.88
N SER A 37 -1.01 -0.15 -12.23
CA SER A 37 -0.13 -1.32 -12.11
C SER A 37 0.02 -1.82 -10.67
N ALA A 38 0.11 -0.90 -9.70
CA ALA A 38 0.23 -1.24 -8.29
C ALA A 38 -1.06 -1.86 -7.73
N ILE A 39 -2.22 -1.30 -8.10
CA ILE A 39 -3.55 -1.81 -7.72
C ILE A 39 -3.75 -3.23 -8.25
N ASP A 40 -3.46 -3.47 -9.53
CA ASP A 40 -3.68 -4.77 -10.15
C ASP A 40 -2.74 -5.84 -9.58
N LYS A 41 -1.47 -5.50 -9.37
CA LYS A 41 -0.51 -6.39 -8.68
C LYS A 41 -0.94 -6.69 -7.25
N LEU A 42 -1.50 -5.71 -6.53
CA LEU A 42 -2.00 -5.93 -5.18
C LEU A 42 -3.19 -6.89 -5.20
N LYS A 43 -4.18 -6.65 -6.06
CA LYS A 43 -5.37 -7.51 -6.21
C LYS A 43 -4.98 -8.93 -6.60
N SER A 44 -4.11 -9.10 -7.59
CA SER A 44 -3.72 -10.43 -8.08
C SER A 44 -2.91 -11.22 -7.04
N ALA A 45 -2.02 -10.54 -6.31
CA ALA A 45 -1.17 -11.19 -5.33
C ALA A 45 -1.91 -11.56 -4.05
N THR A 46 -2.95 -10.80 -3.67
CA THR A 46 -3.72 -11.03 -2.43
C THR A 46 -4.35 -12.43 -2.39
N ASN A 47 -4.84 -12.89 -3.54
CA ASN A 47 -5.45 -14.20 -3.69
C ASN A 47 -4.43 -15.31 -3.98
N SER A 48 -3.14 -14.98 -4.08
CA SER A 48 -2.10 -15.96 -4.36
C SER A 48 -1.84 -16.84 -3.14
N GLU A 49 -1.76 -18.16 -3.35
CA GLU A 49 -1.28 -19.09 -2.33
C GLU A 49 0.21 -18.90 -2.02
N ASN A 50 0.96 -18.27 -2.93
CA ASN A 50 2.40 -18.04 -2.77
C ASN A 50 2.66 -16.91 -1.76
N PRO A 51 3.26 -17.20 -0.58
CA PRO A 51 3.51 -16.19 0.43
C PRO A 51 4.55 -15.14 0.00
N LYS A 52 5.42 -15.42 -0.97
CA LYS A 52 6.35 -14.43 -1.52
C LYS A 52 5.64 -13.41 -2.39
N LEU A 53 4.72 -13.85 -3.25
CA LEU A 53 3.94 -12.94 -4.08
C LEU A 53 3.09 -11.98 -3.23
N ARG A 54 2.42 -12.50 -2.19
CA ARG A 54 1.68 -11.66 -1.22
C ARG A 54 2.58 -10.64 -0.52
N PHE A 55 3.78 -11.06 -0.13
CA PHE A 55 4.75 -10.19 0.54
C PHE A 55 5.23 -9.08 -0.40
N ASP A 56 5.67 -9.43 -1.61
CA ASP A 56 6.19 -8.49 -2.59
C ASP A 56 5.15 -7.47 -3.04
N ALA A 57 3.89 -7.89 -3.18
CA ALA A 57 2.82 -6.99 -3.54
C ALA A 57 2.53 -5.96 -2.45
N LYS A 58 2.55 -6.35 -1.17
CA LYS A 58 2.39 -5.38 -0.06
C LYS A 58 3.54 -4.38 -0.03
N ILE A 59 4.77 -4.82 -0.27
CA ILE A 59 5.92 -3.91 -0.42
C ILE A 59 5.70 -2.94 -1.58
N GLY A 60 5.26 -3.43 -2.73
CA GLY A 60 4.94 -2.60 -3.88
C GLY A 60 3.85 -1.56 -3.59
N ALA A 61 2.83 -1.91 -2.81
CA ALA A 61 1.80 -0.94 -2.39
C ALA A 61 2.35 0.15 -1.46
N ILE A 62 3.25 -0.20 -0.53
CA ILE A 62 3.92 0.80 0.34
C ILE A 62 4.73 1.77 -0.52
N GLU A 63 5.46 1.28 -1.52
CA GLU A 63 6.26 2.12 -2.43
C GLU A 63 5.39 2.99 -3.33
N ALA A 64 4.30 2.44 -3.87
CA ALA A 64 3.35 3.20 -4.69
C ALA A 64 2.68 4.31 -3.86
N ALA A 65 2.28 4.03 -2.62
CA ALA A 65 1.76 5.02 -1.70
C ALA A 65 2.78 6.14 -1.41
N ALA A 66 4.05 5.79 -1.19
CA ALA A 66 5.11 6.76 -0.98
C ALA A 66 5.28 7.69 -2.19
N THR A 67 5.30 7.13 -3.41
CA THR A 67 5.38 7.92 -4.64
C THR A 67 4.17 8.84 -4.81
N ALA A 68 2.95 8.33 -4.61
CA ALA A 68 1.75 9.14 -4.77
C ALA A 68 1.66 10.29 -3.74
N VAL A 69 2.14 10.06 -2.50
CA VAL A 69 2.23 11.12 -1.48
C VAL A 69 3.29 12.13 -1.83
N GLU A 70 4.48 11.72 -2.26
CA GLU A 70 5.56 12.63 -2.66
C GLU A 70 5.14 13.54 -3.83
N GLU A 71 4.37 13.01 -4.78
CA GLU A 71 3.85 13.78 -5.92
C GLU A 71 2.70 14.73 -5.53
N THR A 72 1.86 14.35 -4.55
CA THR A 72 0.67 15.12 -4.16
C THR A 72 0.97 16.12 -3.03
N PHE A 73 1.89 15.77 -2.14
CA PHE A 73 2.28 16.50 -0.94
C PHE A 73 3.82 16.58 -0.90
N PRO A 74 4.44 17.49 -1.67
CA PRO A 74 5.90 17.56 -1.81
C PRO A 74 6.64 17.87 -0.49
N ASP A 75 5.95 18.44 0.49
CA ASP A 75 6.50 18.73 1.83
C ASP A 75 6.32 17.57 2.83
N ALA A 76 5.70 16.45 2.42
CA ALA A 76 5.51 15.27 3.26
C ALA A 76 6.85 14.56 3.53
N ILE A 77 7.14 14.27 4.79
CA ILE A 77 8.38 13.59 5.23
C ILE A 77 8.21 12.06 5.28
N GLU A 78 6.97 11.60 5.26
CA GLU A 78 6.56 10.21 5.40
C GLU A 78 7.03 9.29 4.25
N PRO A 79 7.04 9.71 2.97
CA PRO A 79 7.46 8.87 1.85
C PRO A 79 8.85 8.24 2.03
N GLU A 80 9.84 9.02 2.51
CA GLU A 80 11.19 8.51 2.75
C GLU A 80 11.20 7.46 3.87
N GLY A 81 10.44 7.70 4.94
CA GLY A 81 10.25 6.75 6.04
C GLY A 81 9.68 5.41 5.56
N TRP A 82 8.63 5.46 4.74
CA TRP A 82 7.98 4.27 4.19
C TRP A 82 8.89 3.48 3.26
N ARG A 83 9.64 4.17 2.38
CA ARG A 83 10.63 3.53 1.49
C ARG A 83 11.74 2.84 2.28
N ARG A 84 12.22 3.45 3.36
CA ARG A 84 13.22 2.83 4.26
C ARG A 84 12.67 1.57 4.91
N GLN A 85 11.44 1.60 5.42
CA GLN A 85 10.78 0.42 6.00
C GLN A 85 10.58 -0.68 4.94
N ALA A 86 10.07 -0.33 3.76
CA ALA A 86 9.89 -1.25 2.64
C ALA A 86 11.21 -1.91 2.21
N LYS A 87 12.31 -1.16 2.12
CA LYS A 87 13.65 -1.68 1.82
C LYS A 87 14.14 -2.66 2.89
N ALA A 88 13.98 -2.32 4.17
CA ALA A 88 14.37 -3.20 5.28
C ALA A 88 13.58 -4.52 5.26
N LEU A 89 12.26 -4.45 5.05
CA LEU A 89 11.42 -5.63 4.90
C LEU A 89 11.83 -6.46 3.69
N ARG A 90 12.06 -5.84 2.52
CA ARG A 90 12.49 -6.54 1.31
C ARG A 90 13.78 -7.33 1.52
N MET A 91 14.79 -6.73 2.13
CA MET A 91 16.04 -7.43 2.45
C MET A 91 15.80 -8.66 3.35
N ARG A 92 14.95 -8.52 4.38
CA ARG A 92 14.56 -9.63 5.26
C ARG A 92 13.75 -10.69 4.52
N GLY A 93 12.89 -10.29 3.60
CA GLY A 93 12.12 -11.18 2.72
C GLY A 93 12.99 -12.01 1.80
N GLU A 94 13.97 -11.39 1.15
CA GLU A 94 14.95 -12.09 0.31
C GLU A 94 15.80 -13.06 1.13
N LEU A 95 16.26 -12.65 2.31
CA LEU A 95 16.98 -13.56 3.20
C LEU A 95 16.09 -14.73 3.65
N ALA A 96 14.86 -14.45 4.09
CA ALA A 96 13.93 -15.48 4.53
C ALA A 96 13.57 -16.47 3.41
N TRP A 97 13.45 -15.99 2.17
CA TRP A 97 13.12 -16.80 1.01
C TRP A 97 14.30 -17.69 0.58
N ASN A 98 15.50 -17.12 0.49
CA ASN A 98 16.67 -17.79 -0.07
C ASN A 98 17.41 -18.66 0.97
N ALA A 99 17.48 -18.23 2.24
CA ALA A 99 18.19 -18.98 3.28
C ALA A 99 17.38 -20.14 3.87
N ASN A 100 16.05 -20.08 3.83
CA ASN A 100 15.19 -21.14 4.38
C ASN A 100 14.56 -22.03 3.30
N ARG A 101 14.10 -23.22 3.70
CA ARG A 101 13.34 -24.15 2.83
C ARG A 101 12.08 -24.69 3.53
N GLY A 102 11.18 -25.26 2.73
CA GLY A 102 10.02 -26.02 3.22
C GLY A 102 9.14 -25.29 4.24
N LYS A 103 8.93 -25.91 5.41
CA LYS A 103 8.08 -25.37 6.49
C LYS A 103 8.70 -24.11 7.13
N THR A 104 10.02 -24.05 7.28
CA THR A 104 10.73 -22.90 7.88
C THR A 104 10.56 -21.65 7.02
N ARG A 105 10.73 -21.78 5.69
CA ARG A 105 10.49 -20.68 4.75
C ARG A 105 9.06 -20.17 4.85
N ARG A 106 8.08 -21.08 4.86
CA ARG A 106 6.66 -20.71 4.98
C ARG A 106 6.37 -19.96 6.29
N LYS A 107 6.93 -20.41 7.42
CA LYS A 107 6.78 -19.74 8.71
C LYS A 107 7.42 -18.34 8.72
N ALA A 108 8.64 -18.23 8.22
CA ALA A 108 9.35 -16.94 8.15
C ALA A 108 8.62 -15.95 7.24
N MET A 109 8.19 -16.38 6.05
CA MET A 109 7.42 -15.54 5.13
C MET A 109 6.04 -15.17 5.68
N LYS A 110 5.40 -16.04 6.49
CA LYS A 110 4.14 -15.71 7.15
C LYS A 110 4.34 -14.58 8.16
N ALA A 111 5.36 -14.67 9.00
CA ALA A 111 5.69 -13.62 9.97
C ALA A 111 5.98 -12.27 9.27
N LEU A 112 6.80 -12.28 8.21
CA LEU A 112 7.08 -11.08 7.43
C LEU A 112 5.85 -10.53 6.72
N ASN A 113 4.94 -11.39 6.24
CA ASN A 113 3.67 -10.95 5.67
C ASN A 113 2.76 -10.25 6.68
N THR A 114 2.76 -10.71 7.94
CA THR A 114 2.00 -10.06 9.02
C THR A 114 2.58 -8.68 9.31
N GLU A 115 3.90 -8.61 9.55
CA GLU A 115 4.59 -7.34 9.82
C GLU A 115 4.43 -6.33 8.67
N THR A 116 4.59 -6.78 7.42
CA THR A 116 4.39 -5.91 6.25
C THR A 116 2.93 -5.45 6.14
N GLY A 117 1.98 -6.27 6.58
CA GLY A 117 0.57 -5.89 6.65
C GLY A 117 0.28 -4.81 7.68
N GLU A 118 0.97 -4.84 8.82
CA GLU A 118 0.87 -3.80 9.86
C GLU A 118 1.46 -2.47 9.38
N VAL A 119 2.62 -2.51 8.72
CA VAL A 119 3.20 -1.31 8.09
C VAL A 119 2.25 -0.72 7.05
N LEU A 120 1.71 -1.56 6.15
CA LEU A 120 0.76 -1.11 5.14
C LEU A 120 -0.53 -0.53 5.77
N ALA A 121 -0.99 -1.08 6.90
CA ALA A 121 -2.11 -0.50 7.64
C ALA A 121 -1.78 0.88 8.22
N GLY A 122 -0.57 1.09 8.74
CA GLY A 122 -0.09 2.39 9.19
C GLY A 122 0.00 3.42 8.04
N VAL A 123 0.53 3.00 6.89
CA VAL A 123 0.55 3.82 5.67
C VAL A 123 -0.87 4.21 5.27
N ASN A 124 -1.79 3.26 5.22
CA ASN A 124 -3.19 3.53 4.88
C ASN A 124 -3.83 4.54 5.84
N ASN A 125 -3.62 4.40 7.16
CA ASN A 125 -4.15 5.36 8.13
C ASN A 125 -3.64 6.77 7.86
N ARG A 126 -2.34 6.92 7.57
CA ARG A 126 -1.76 8.23 7.26
C ARG A 126 -2.27 8.80 5.94
N LEU A 127 -2.48 7.97 4.94
CA LEU A 127 -3.10 8.40 3.68
C LEU A 127 -4.53 8.91 3.88
N ILE A 128 -5.31 8.32 4.81
CA ILE A 128 -6.65 8.81 5.16
C ILE A 128 -6.57 10.20 5.78
N GLU A 129 -5.61 10.42 6.68
CA GLU A 129 -5.37 11.73 7.30
C GLU A 129 -4.99 12.77 6.23
N LEU A 130 -4.02 12.47 5.37
CA LEU A 130 -3.60 13.35 4.27
C LEU A 130 -4.75 13.65 3.30
N GLN A 131 -5.61 12.67 3.00
CA GLN A 131 -6.79 12.89 2.17
C GLN A 131 -7.79 13.87 2.83
N SER A 132 -7.89 13.86 4.15
CA SER A 132 -8.76 14.80 4.88
C SER A 132 -8.23 16.23 4.89
N GLU A 133 -6.92 16.40 4.66
CA GLU A 133 -6.24 17.69 4.56
C GLU A 133 -6.32 18.29 3.14
N LEU A 134 -6.61 17.49 2.12
CA LEU A 134 -6.88 18.01 0.78
C LEU A 134 -8.10 18.94 0.82
N PRO A 135 -8.03 20.13 0.19
CA PRO A 135 -9.20 21.00 0.11
C PRO A 135 -10.33 20.22 -0.53
N LYS A 136 -11.46 20.10 0.18
CA LYS A 136 -12.72 19.66 -0.43
C LYS A 136 -12.95 20.63 -1.57
N ARG A 137 -12.67 20.20 -2.80
CA ARG A 137 -12.92 20.99 -4.01
C ARG A 137 -14.37 21.46 -3.87
N SER A 138 -14.54 22.76 -3.63
CA SER A 138 -15.84 23.40 -3.47
C SER A 138 -16.60 23.12 -4.76
N ILE A 139 -17.55 22.20 -4.69
CA ILE A 139 -18.58 22.04 -5.70
C ILE A 139 -19.59 23.14 -5.39
N ASP A 140 -19.19 24.39 -5.62
CA ASP A 140 -20.03 25.57 -5.62
C ASP A 140 -19.34 26.58 -6.56
N ALA A 141 -20.09 27.11 -7.54
CA ALA A 141 -19.73 27.91 -8.73
C ALA A 141 -19.38 27.07 -9.97
N ASP A 142 -20.16 27.02 -11.05
CA ASP A 142 -21.33 27.82 -11.52
C ASP A 142 -22.32 26.90 -12.27
#